data_AF-A0A955PF74-F1
#
_entry.id   AF-A0A955PF74-F1
#
_cell.length_a   1.000
_cell.length_b   1.000
_cell.length_c   1.000
_cell.angle_alpha   90.00
_cell.angle_beta   90.00
_cell.angle_gamma   90.00
#
_symmetry.space_group_name_H-M   'P 1'
#
loop_
_entity.id
_entity.type
_entity.pdbx_description
1 polymer ?
#
loop_
_entity_poly.entity_id
_entity_poly.type
_entity_poly.pdbx_seq_one_letter_code
_entity_poly.pdbx_strand_id
1 'polypeptide(L)'
;DSVYFGSSSDDKVYCLDSKTGEERWAYYTDGPVRLAPTLNNGKVYVGSDDGNAYCLSAKDGSLIWKYQAAPENYRLSGNGRVVSKWPVRTGVLIRDGIAYFGAGLFKWEGVYLCALDAETGEEIWKNKVENLTPQGYLLASPE
;
A
#
# COMPACT_ATOMS: atom_id res chain seq x y z
N ASP A 1 -11.56 -16.54 11.89
CA ASP A 1 -11.81 -15.20 11.35
C ASP A 1 -10.72 -14.25 11.83
N SER A 2 -10.27 -13.39 10.93
CA SER A 2 -9.08 -12.53 11.12
C SER A 2 -9.43 -11.06 10.92
N VAL A 3 -8.78 -10.19 11.67
CA VAL A 3 -8.90 -8.72 11.57
C VAL A 3 -7.56 -8.15 11.11
N TYR A 4 -7.58 -7.27 10.11
CA TYR A 4 -6.37 -6.67 9.53
C TYR A 4 -6.39 -5.16 9.68
N PHE A 5 -5.25 -4.55 10.00
CA PHE A 5 -5.09 -3.10 9.98
C PHE A 5 -3.64 -2.68 9.74
N GLY A 6 -3.47 -1.47 9.22
CA GLY A 6 -2.17 -0.82 9.09
C GLY A 6 -1.91 0.09 10.30
N SER A 7 -0.64 0.23 10.67
CA SER A 7 -0.18 1.08 11.75
C SER A 7 0.81 2.12 11.24
N SER A 8 0.51 3.38 11.56
CA SER A 8 1.37 4.52 11.24
C SER A 8 2.37 4.86 12.34
N SER A 9 2.28 4.21 13.51
CA SER A 9 3.13 4.47 14.67
C SER A 9 4.37 3.58 14.73
N ASP A 10 4.32 2.39 14.15
CA ASP A 10 5.40 1.41 14.18
C ASP A 10 5.63 0.75 12.82
N ASP A 11 5.06 1.33 11.77
CA ASP A 11 5.34 1.02 10.37
C ASP A 11 4.98 -0.42 9.99
N LYS A 12 3.91 -0.98 10.57
CA LYS A 12 3.51 -2.38 10.39
C LYS A 12 2.10 -2.57 9.82
N VAL A 13 1.88 -3.76 9.27
CA VAL A 13 0.57 -4.36 9.02
C VAL A 13 0.35 -5.46 10.06
N TYR A 14 -0.84 -5.49 10.66
CA TYR A 14 -1.20 -6.48 11.67
C TYR A 14 -2.33 -7.39 11.18
N CYS A 15 -2.30 -8.63 11.66
CA CYS A 15 -3.42 -9.55 11.62
C CYS A 15 -3.70 -10.09 13.03
N LEU A 16 -4.93 -9.95 13.49
CA LEU A 16 -5.40 -10.47 14.78
C LEU A 16 -6.38 -11.62 14.58
N ASP A 17 -6.48 -12.49 15.58
CA ASP A 17 -7.62 -13.36 15.73
C ASP A 17 -8.85 -12.54 16.13
N SER A 18 -9.93 -12.61 15.34
CA SER A 18 -11.15 -11.82 15.61
C SER A 18 -11.89 -12.21 16.90
N LYS A 19 -11.66 -13.42 17.44
CA LYS A 19 -12.34 -13.92 18.64
C LYS A 19 -11.57 -13.59 19.90
N THR A 20 -10.23 -13.70 19.86
CA THR A 20 -9.38 -13.47 21.04
C THR A 20 -8.72 -12.09 21.05
N GLY A 21 -8.59 -11.45 19.88
CA GLY A 21 -7.83 -10.21 19.72
C GLY A 21 -6.31 -10.43 19.71
N GLU A 22 -5.84 -11.68 19.81
CA GLU A 22 -4.40 -11.98 19.83
C GLU A 22 -3.77 -11.80 18.46
N GLU A 23 -2.53 -11.33 18.44
CA GLU A 23 -1.76 -11.21 17.20
C GLU A 23 -1.49 -12.59 16.60
N ARG A 24 -1.90 -12.76 15.33
CA ARG A 24 -1.54 -13.93 14.53
C ARG A 24 -0.22 -13.70 13.81
N TRP A 25 -0.05 -12.51 13.25
CA TRP A 25 1.18 -12.07 12.61
C TRP A 25 1.22 -10.55 12.49
N ALA A 26 2.44 -10.02 12.32
CA ALA A 26 2.71 -8.65 11.93
C ALA A 26 3.79 -8.60 10.84
N TYR A 27 3.67 -7.67 9.91
CA TYR A 27 4.65 -7.43 8.86
C TYR A 27 5.18 -6.00 8.93
N TYR A 28 6.49 -5.83 9.01
CA TYR A 28 7.14 -4.53 9.05
C TYR A 28 7.39 -3.98 7.65
N THR A 29 6.96 -2.74 7.44
CA THR A 29 7.27 -1.91 6.27
C THR A 29 8.24 -0.81 6.69
N ASP A 30 8.94 -0.18 5.76
CA ASP A 30 9.96 0.82 6.09
C ASP A 30 9.37 2.23 6.32
N GLY A 31 8.07 2.32 6.58
CA GLY A 31 7.36 3.57 6.77
C GLY A 31 5.89 3.37 7.13
N PRO A 32 5.19 4.45 7.53
CA PRO A 32 3.81 4.36 8.00
C PRO A 32 2.84 3.67 7.05
N VAL A 33 2.07 2.70 7.54
CA VAL A 33 0.88 2.19 6.84
C VAL A 33 -0.33 2.97 7.33
N ARG A 34 -0.88 3.83 6.46
CA ARG A 34 -1.88 4.84 6.87
C ARG A 34 -3.32 4.46 6.58
N LEU A 35 -3.53 3.64 5.55
CA LEU A 35 -4.86 3.32 5.06
C LEU A 35 -5.17 1.85 5.27
N ALA A 36 -6.47 1.55 5.30
CA ALA A 36 -6.96 0.20 5.51
C ALA A 36 -6.40 -0.76 4.44
N PRO A 37 -5.97 -1.97 4.84
CA PRO A 37 -5.61 -3.00 3.87
C PRO A 37 -6.80 -3.45 3.04
N THR A 38 -6.56 -3.81 1.78
CA THR A 38 -7.54 -4.50 0.94
C THR A 38 -7.33 -6.00 1.04
N LEU A 39 -8.40 -6.76 1.27
CA LEU A 39 -8.37 -8.22 1.30
C LEU A 39 -8.98 -8.77 0.00
N ASN A 40 -8.25 -9.62 -0.72
CA ASN A 40 -8.78 -10.30 -1.90
C ASN A 40 -8.07 -11.66 -2.08
N ASN A 41 -8.83 -12.74 -2.31
CA ASN A 41 -8.31 -14.08 -2.60
C ASN A 41 -7.21 -14.58 -1.64
N GLY A 42 -7.38 -14.37 -0.33
CA GLY A 42 -6.40 -14.82 0.67
C GLY A 42 -5.12 -13.99 0.71
N LYS A 43 -5.15 -12.77 0.17
CA LYS A 43 -4.04 -11.81 0.14
C LYS A 43 -4.45 -10.47 0.70
N VAL A 44 -3.49 -9.81 1.32
CA VAL A 44 -3.61 -8.50 1.96
C VAL A 44 -2.76 -7.51 1.20
N TYR A 45 -3.37 -6.44 0.70
CA TYR A 45 -2.71 -5.41 -0.11
C TYR A 45 -2.68 -4.09 0.65
N VAL A 46 -1.51 -3.46 0.71
CA VAL A 46 -1.32 -2.19 1.42
C VAL A 46 -0.38 -1.24 0.69
N GLY A 47 -0.61 0.06 0.88
CA GLY A 47 0.34 1.11 0.54
C GLY A 47 1.07 1.59 1.79
N SER A 48 2.36 1.90 1.66
CA SER A 48 3.17 2.48 2.74
C SER A 48 3.74 3.84 2.34
N ASP A 49 3.94 4.68 3.35
CA ASP A 49 4.70 5.93 3.26
C ASP A 49 6.17 5.70 2.86
N ASP A 50 6.68 4.46 2.86
CA ASP A 50 7.98 4.12 2.30
C ASP A 50 8.04 4.13 0.75
N GLY A 51 6.90 4.42 0.11
CA GLY A 51 6.77 4.56 -1.35
C GLY A 51 6.55 3.25 -2.09
N ASN A 52 6.20 2.18 -1.36
CA ASN A 52 5.90 0.88 -1.94
C ASN A 52 4.45 0.47 -1.72
N ALA A 53 3.93 -0.31 -2.67
CA ALA A 53 2.78 -1.17 -2.48
C ALA A 53 3.26 -2.59 -2.16
N TYR A 54 2.49 -3.27 -1.32
CA TYR A 54 2.80 -4.62 -0.84
C TYR A 54 1.61 -5.55 -1.05
N CYS A 55 1.92 -6.81 -1.31
CA CYS A 55 0.99 -7.93 -1.19
C CYS A 55 1.55 -8.96 -0.22
N LEU A 56 0.76 -9.30 0.79
CA LEU A 56 1.09 -10.25 1.84
C LEU A 56 0.10 -11.41 1.81
N SER A 57 0.56 -12.60 2.18
CA SER A 57 -0.29 -13.75 2.45
C SER A 57 -1.19 -13.46 3.66
N ALA A 58 -2.50 -13.60 3.50
CA ALA A 58 -3.43 -13.40 4.62
C ALA A 58 -3.28 -14.47 5.72
N LYS A 59 -2.69 -15.62 5.37
CA LYS A 59 -2.51 -16.77 6.26
C LYS A 59 -1.43 -16.53 7.31
N ASP A 60 -0.29 -15.98 6.90
CA ASP A 60 0.93 -15.91 7.72
C ASP A 60 1.69 -14.59 7.62
N GLY A 61 1.20 -13.63 6.82
CA GLY A 61 1.85 -12.33 6.64
C GLY A 61 3.11 -12.38 5.78
N SER A 62 3.41 -13.52 5.15
CA SER A 62 4.58 -13.63 4.27
C SER A 62 4.46 -12.69 3.06
N LEU A 63 5.57 -12.08 2.67
CA LEU A 63 5.63 -11.21 1.50
C LEU A 63 5.46 -12.03 0.23
N ILE A 64 4.47 -11.67 -0.59
CA ILE A 64 4.25 -12.23 -1.92
C ILE A 64 4.97 -11.37 -2.96
N TRP A 65 4.69 -10.06 -2.94
CA TRP A 65 5.41 -9.10 -3.77
C TRP A 65 5.47 -7.72 -3.11
N LYS A 66 6.49 -6.95 -3.51
CA LYS A 66 6.70 -5.55 -3.15
C LYS A 66 6.99 -4.78 -4.43
N TYR A 67 6.30 -3.67 -4.64
CA TYR A 67 6.48 -2.83 -5.83
C TYR A 67 6.79 -1.39 -5.43
N GLN A 68 7.90 -0.86 -5.95
CA GLN A 68 8.33 0.51 -5.71
C GLN A 68 7.72 1.45 -6.77
N ALA A 69 6.67 2.17 -6.39
CA ALA A 69 6.09 3.18 -7.27
C ALA A 69 6.89 4.47 -7.31
N ALA A 70 7.61 4.80 -6.24
CA ALA A 70 8.54 5.92 -6.24
C ALA A 70 9.61 5.74 -7.34
N PRO A 71 9.92 6.77 -8.15
CA PRO A 71 10.91 6.68 -9.22
C PRO A 71 12.33 6.47 -8.69
N GLU A 72 12.56 6.87 -7.43
CA GLU A 72 13.83 6.73 -6.73
C GLU A 72 13.55 6.51 -5.23
N ASN A 73 14.50 5.90 -4.52
CA ASN A 73 14.41 5.73 -3.06
C ASN A 73 14.88 7.00 -2.35
N TYR A 74 14.17 8.11 -2.59
CA TYR A 74 14.45 9.39 -1.95
C TYR A 74 13.50 9.60 -0.77
N ARG A 75 14.08 9.71 0.42
CA ARG A 75 13.33 9.82 1.68
C ARG A 75 13.55 11.18 2.33
N LEU A 76 12.45 11.77 2.78
CA LEU A 76 12.41 13.05 3.48
C LEU A 76 12.22 12.79 4.98
N SER A 77 13.04 13.45 5.80
CA SER A 77 12.83 13.51 7.25
C SER A 77 11.89 14.66 7.57
N GLY A 78 10.82 14.38 8.31
CA GLY A 78 9.84 15.38 8.73
C GLY A 78 8.84 14.81 9.75
N ASN A 79 8.39 15.64 10.69
CA ASN A 79 7.45 15.24 11.76
C ASN A 79 7.90 13.99 12.55
N GLY A 80 9.21 13.85 12.79
CA GLY A 80 9.78 12.70 13.51
C GLY A 80 9.76 11.39 12.73
N ARG A 81 9.52 11.42 11.42
CA ARG A 81 9.48 10.24 10.54
C ARG A 81 10.38 10.44 9.32
N VAL A 82 10.83 9.33 8.75
CA VAL A 82 11.51 9.29 7.45
C VAL A 82 10.56 8.58 6.48
N VAL A 83 10.06 9.31 5.50
CA VAL A 83 9.08 8.79 4.52
C VAL A 83 9.57 9.00 3.11
N SER A 84 9.12 8.19 2.17
CA SER A 84 9.36 8.44 0.75
C SER A 84 8.76 9.79 0.35
N LYS A 85 9.46 10.47 -0.56
CA LYS A 85 8.93 11.65 -1.24
C LYS A 85 7.69 11.34 -2.09
N TRP A 86 7.57 10.07 -2.53
CA TRP A 86 6.38 9.54 -3.20
C TRP A 86 5.72 8.44 -2.36
N PRO A 87 5.07 8.78 -1.24
CA PRO A 87 4.42 7.79 -0.39
C PRO A 87 3.18 7.23 -1.09
N VAL A 88 2.86 5.95 -0.83
CA VAL A 88 1.59 5.35 -1.29
C VAL A 88 0.53 5.63 -0.23
N ARG A 89 -0.22 6.71 -0.44
CA ARG A 89 -1.29 7.18 0.47
C ARG A 89 -2.68 6.99 -0.09
N THR A 90 -2.83 6.15 -1.10
CA THR A 90 -4.12 5.57 -1.47
C THR A 90 -4.26 4.18 -0.88
N GLY A 91 -5.50 3.70 -0.77
CA GLY A 91 -5.73 2.26 -0.67
C GLY A 91 -5.21 1.56 -1.92
N VAL A 92 -4.93 0.26 -1.83
CA VAL A 92 -4.64 -0.58 -2.99
C VAL A 92 -5.93 -1.26 -3.41
N LEU A 93 -6.59 -0.75 -4.44
CA LEU A 93 -7.86 -1.30 -4.92
C LEU A 93 -7.60 -2.53 -5.78
N ILE A 94 -8.28 -3.64 -5.49
CA ILE A 94 -8.23 -4.84 -6.34
C ILE A 94 -9.52 -4.95 -7.15
N ARG A 95 -9.38 -5.07 -8.47
CA ARG A 95 -10.51 -5.31 -9.38
C ARG A 95 -10.06 -6.11 -10.59
N ASP A 96 -10.81 -7.16 -10.91
CA ASP A 96 -10.61 -8.00 -12.10
C ASP A 96 -9.16 -8.51 -12.24
N GLY A 97 -8.53 -8.86 -11.11
CA GLY A 97 -7.15 -9.33 -11.06
C GLY A 97 -6.09 -8.22 -11.09
N ILE A 98 -6.49 -6.95 -11.06
CA ILE A 98 -5.57 -5.80 -11.14
C ILE A 98 -5.57 -5.02 -9.83
N ALA A 99 -4.38 -4.65 -9.37
CA ALA A 99 -4.14 -3.80 -8.21
C ALA A 99 -3.86 -2.35 -8.64
N TYR A 100 -4.72 -1.42 -8.24
CA TYR A 100 -4.63 0.00 -8.55
C TYR A 100 -4.26 0.82 -7.31
N PHE A 101 -3.31 1.74 -7.45
CA PHE A 101 -2.92 2.66 -6.39
C PHE A 101 -2.20 3.91 -6.92
N GLY A 102 -2.11 4.93 -6.08
CA GLY A 102 -1.41 6.18 -6.36
C GLY A 102 -0.27 6.43 -5.37
N ALA A 103 0.85 6.94 -5.88
CA ALA A 103 2.03 7.29 -5.12
C ALA A 103 2.47 8.73 -5.41
N GLY A 104 2.69 9.55 -4.38
CA GLY A 104 3.11 10.94 -4.56
C GLY A 104 2.39 11.93 -3.66
N LEU A 105 3.13 12.92 -3.17
CA LEU A 105 2.58 14.01 -2.32
C LEU A 105 2.67 15.37 -3.02
N PHE A 106 3.79 15.67 -3.66
CA PHE A 106 4.07 16.98 -4.24
C PHE A 106 3.74 17.03 -5.73
N LYS A 107 2.70 17.79 -6.08
CA LYS A 107 2.17 17.87 -7.44
C LYS A 107 3.20 18.28 -8.53
N TRP A 108 4.25 19.03 -8.15
CA TRP A 108 5.31 19.49 -9.07
C TRP A 108 6.45 18.48 -9.26
N GLU A 109 6.50 17.43 -8.45
CA GLU A 109 7.51 16.37 -8.56
C GLU A 109 6.98 15.15 -9.35
N GLY A 110 5.70 15.22 -9.71
CA GLY A 110 4.96 14.17 -10.38
C GLY A 110 4.43 13.12 -9.40
N VAL A 111 3.20 12.71 -9.64
CA VAL A 111 2.54 11.60 -8.96
C VAL A 111 2.50 10.42 -9.91
N TYR A 112 2.52 9.20 -9.37
CA TYR A 112 2.39 7.98 -10.15
C TYR A 112 1.08 7.29 -9.84
N LEU A 113 0.27 7.06 -10.88
CA LEU A 113 -0.83 6.10 -10.83
C LEU A 113 -0.31 4.79 -11.39
N CYS A 114 -0.56 3.69 -10.69
CA CYS A 114 -0.04 2.37 -11.05
C CYS A 114 -1.19 1.37 -11.14
N ALA A 115 -1.07 0.46 -12.11
CA ALA A 115 -1.82 -0.78 -12.15
C ALA A 115 -0.83 -1.94 -12.26
N LEU A 116 -0.98 -2.91 -11.36
CA LEU A 116 -0.18 -4.12 -11.32
C LEU A 116 -1.09 -5.34 -11.44
N ASP A 117 -0.57 -6.44 -11.94
CA ASP A 117 -1.19 -7.73 -11.75
C ASP A 117 -1.25 -8.04 -10.24
N ALA A 118 -2.43 -8.32 -9.71
CA ALA A 118 -2.64 -8.49 -8.27
C ALA A 118 -1.94 -9.75 -7.74
N GLU A 119 -1.78 -10.76 -8.58
CA GLU A 119 -1.20 -12.03 -8.16
C GLU A 119 0.32 -11.96 -8.05
N THR A 120 0.97 -11.34 -9.04
CA THR A 120 2.42 -11.34 -9.25
C THR A 120 3.09 -10.03 -8.86
N GLY A 121 2.35 -8.91 -8.88
CA GLY A 121 2.91 -7.57 -8.73
C GLY A 121 3.59 -7.04 -9.99
N GLU A 122 3.45 -7.72 -11.14
CA GLU A 122 3.98 -7.26 -12.42
C GLU A 122 3.28 -5.99 -12.88
N GLU A 123 4.05 -5.04 -13.41
CA GLU A 123 3.51 -3.78 -13.90
C GLU A 123 2.70 -3.96 -15.18
N ILE A 124 1.43 -3.59 -15.14
CA ILE A 124 0.59 -3.47 -16.34
C ILE A 124 0.77 -2.08 -16.94
N TRP A 125 0.68 -1.05 -16.10
CA TRP A 125 1.02 0.31 -16.48
C TRP A 125 1.38 1.19 -15.28
N LYS A 126 2.20 2.20 -15.55
CA LYS A 126 2.54 3.28 -14.61
C LYS A 126 2.52 4.61 -15.33
N ASN A 127 1.63 5.49 -14.88
CA ASN A 127 1.44 6.81 -15.47
C ASN A 127 1.90 7.90 -14.51
N LYS A 128 2.79 8.77 -14.98
CA LYS A 128 3.14 10.00 -14.27
C LYS A 128 2.07 11.05 -14.55
N VAL A 129 1.46 11.58 -13.50
CA VAL A 129 0.42 12.62 -13.54
C VAL A 129 0.94 13.86 -12.82
N GLU A 130 0.67 15.02 -13.41
CA GLU A 130 0.99 16.32 -12.82
C GLU A 130 -0.26 16.95 -12.20
N ASN A 131 -0.08 17.90 -11.27
CA ASN A 131 -1.18 18.68 -10.68
C ASN A 131 -2.22 17.89 -9.86
N LEU A 132 -1.87 16.68 -9.40
CA LEU A 132 -2.69 15.81 -8.55
C LEU A 132 -1.93 15.45 -7.28
N THR A 133 -2.66 15.11 -6.20
CA THR A 133 -2.14 14.42 -5.01
C THR A 133 -3.17 13.35 -4.61
N PRO A 134 -2.94 12.06 -4.94
CA PRO A 134 -3.93 11.01 -4.69
C PRO A 134 -3.84 10.59 -3.22
N GLN A 135 -4.98 10.61 -2.53
CA GLN A 135 -5.06 10.21 -1.13
C GLN A 135 -6.42 9.57 -0.85
N GLY A 136 -6.42 8.59 0.06
CA GLY A 136 -7.64 7.96 0.56
C GLY A 136 -8.02 6.69 -0.19
N TYR A 137 -9.28 6.30 -0.06
CA TYR A 137 -9.78 5.05 -0.65
C TYR A 137 -10.01 5.22 -2.15
N LEU A 138 -9.45 4.31 -2.94
CA LEU A 138 -9.78 4.18 -4.35
C LEU A 138 -11.01 3.31 -4.49
N LEU A 139 -11.96 3.76 -5.31
CA LEU A 139 -13.19 3.05 -5.64
C LEU A 139 -13.26 2.94 -7.16
N ALA A 140 -13.78 1.82 -7.65
CA ALA A 140 -14.12 1.67 -9.05
C ALA A 140 -15.61 1.35 -9.17
N SER A 141 -16.31 2.08 -10.03
CA SER A 141 -17.67 1.78 -10.45
C SER A 141 -17.63 0.94 -11.73
N PRO A 142 -18.60 0.05 -11.98
CA PRO A 142 -18.75 -0.62 -13.28
C PRO A 142 -19.34 0.26 -14.40
N GLU A 143 -19.76 1.49 -14.08
CA GLU A 143 -20.35 2.45 -15.03
C GLU A 143 -19.35 3.03 -16.06
#